data_AF-A0A9E2AS30-F1
#
_entry.id   AF-A0A9E2AS30-F1
#
_cell.length_a   1.000
_cell.length_b   1.000
_cell.length_c   1.000
_cell.angle_alpha   90.00
_cell.angle_beta   90.00
_cell.angle_gamma   90.00
#
_symmetry.space_group_name_H-M   'P 1'
#
loop_
_entity.id
_entity.type
_entity.pdbx_description
1 polymer ?
#
loop_
_entity_poly.entity_id
_entity_poly.type
_entity_poly.pdbx_seq_one_letter_code
_entity_poly.pdbx_strand_id
1 'polypeptide(L)'
;MEKDEFIEVFKNLKGTFDTEEPKAGHSERFLEKLNNANKVVVLQKKKRNWWRPLAIAASVAVLCLITIGVYNSNPTIDQQVAKISPEVSNTQVYFASLIEDQVKLLENESSPEAQKIISDTMIQLKKLETNYKKLETDLINGGNDKLILSAMIINFQTRIDLLEDVVNQIETIKNLKNYNDENFTI
;
A
#
# COMPACT_ATOMS: atom_id res chain seq x y z
N MET A 1 -13.63 -17.43 -87.86
CA MET A 1 -14.97 -16.92 -87.53
C MET A 1 -15.66 -18.00 -86.72
N GLU A 2 -15.46 -17.99 -85.40
CA GLU A 2 -16.28 -18.78 -84.48
C GLU A 2 -17.70 -18.23 -84.56
N LYS A 3 -18.60 -19.04 -85.11
CA LYS A 3 -20.03 -18.78 -84.92
C LYS A 3 -20.32 -19.30 -83.52
N ASP A 4 -20.50 -18.37 -82.58
CA ASP A 4 -20.79 -18.66 -81.18
C ASP A 4 -21.91 -19.71 -81.08
N GLU A 5 -21.57 -20.95 -80.71
CA GLU A 5 -22.52 -22.05 -80.42
C GLU A 5 -23.63 -21.58 -79.46
N PHE A 6 -23.28 -20.63 -78.60
CA PHE A 6 -24.20 -19.98 -77.66
C PHE A 6 -25.38 -19.30 -78.38
N ILE A 7 -25.14 -18.62 -79.51
CA ILE A 7 -26.20 -17.95 -80.26
C ILE A 7 -27.15 -18.98 -80.90
N GLU A 8 -26.63 -20.13 -81.30
CA GLU A 8 -27.41 -21.20 -81.91
C GLU A 8 -28.33 -21.88 -80.90
N VAL A 9 -27.84 -22.15 -79.68
CA VAL A 9 -28.65 -22.65 -78.56
C VAL A 9 -29.80 -21.70 -78.23
N PHE A 10 -29.54 -20.39 -78.13
CA PHE A 10 -30.58 -19.40 -77.85
C PHE A 10 -31.60 -19.25 -78.99
N LYS A 11 -31.18 -19.41 -80.25
CA LYS A 11 -32.12 -19.42 -81.39
C LYS A 11 -33.06 -20.62 -81.34
N ASN A 12 -32.53 -21.80 -81.00
CA ASN A 12 -33.32 -23.03 -80.93
C ASN A 12 -34.32 -23.03 -79.77
N LEU A 13 -34.04 -22.26 -78.71
CA LEU A 13 -34.90 -22.12 -77.55
C LEU A 13 -35.80 -20.87 -77.59
N LYS A 14 -35.76 -20.10 -78.69
CA LYS A 14 -36.57 -18.90 -78.83
C LYS A 14 -38.05 -19.27 -78.94
N GLY A 15 -38.86 -18.85 -77.96
CA GLY A 15 -40.29 -19.13 -77.88
C GLY A 15 -40.66 -20.36 -77.04
N THR A 16 -39.70 -21.12 -76.51
CA THR A 16 -39.98 -22.23 -75.57
C THR A 16 -40.06 -21.78 -74.12
N PHE A 17 -39.68 -20.54 -73.81
CA PHE A 17 -39.60 -20.00 -72.45
C PHE A 17 -40.74 -19.06 -72.06
N ASP A 18 -41.55 -18.63 -73.03
CA ASP A 18 -42.65 -17.67 -72.82
C ASP A 18 -43.96 -18.40 -72.45
N THR A 19 -43.88 -19.32 -71.47
CA THR A 19 -45.02 -20.17 -71.10
C THR A 19 -46.03 -19.48 -70.19
N GLU A 20 -45.61 -18.47 -69.42
CA GLU A 20 -46.44 -17.79 -68.43
C GLU A 20 -46.02 -16.33 -68.28
N GLU A 21 -46.98 -15.44 -68.04
CA GLU A 21 -46.71 -14.03 -67.72
C GLU A 21 -46.54 -13.81 -66.21
N PRO A 22 -45.67 -12.87 -65.79
CA PRO A 22 -45.55 -12.51 -64.38
C PRO A 22 -46.88 -12.00 -63.82
N LYS A 23 -47.19 -12.36 -62.57
CA LYS A 23 -48.34 -11.80 -61.85
C LYS A 23 -48.30 -10.27 -61.86
N ALA A 24 -49.48 -9.65 -61.98
CA ALA A 24 -49.64 -8.19 -61.91
C ALA A 24 -48.84 -7.58 -60.73
N GLY A 25 -48.21 -6.43 -60.98
CA GLY A 25 -47.34 -5.76 -60.02
C GLY A 25 -45.91 -6.33 -59.92
N HIS A 26 -45.51 -7.27 -60.78
CA HIS A 26 -44.16 -7.84 -60.78
C HIS A 26 -43.08 -6.78 -61.02
N SER A 27 -43.28 -5.90 -62.00
CA SER A 27 -42.33 -4.85 -62.35
C SER A 27 -42.09 -3.91 -61.17
N GLU A 28 -43.14 -3.51 -60.46
CA GLU A 28 -43.06 -2.66 -59.28
C GLU A 28 -42.29 -3.34 -58.14
N ARG A 29 -42.60 -4.62 -57.84
CA ARG A 29 -41.86 -5.40 -56.81
C ARG A 29 -40.39 -5.60 -57.21
N PHE A 30 -40.12 -5.80 -58.49
CA PHE A 30 -38.76 -5.94 -59.00
C PHE A 30 -37.98 -4.62 -58.85
N LEU A 31 -38.59 -3.49 -59.21
CA LEU A 31 -38.00 -2.16 -59.09
C LEU A 31 -37.78 -1.77 -57.62
N GLU A 32 -38.73 -2.10 -56.74
CA GLU A 32 -38.59 -1.94 -55.30
C GLU A 32 -37.41 -2.76 -54.74
N LYS A 33 -37.30 -4.04 -55.14
CA LYS A 33 -36.18 -4.90 -54.73
C LYS A 33 -34.84 -4.42 -55.28
N LEU A 34 -34.79 -3.92 -56.52
CA LEU A 34 -33.59 -3.38 -57.14
C LEU A 34 -33.15 -2.07 -56.46
N ASN A 35 -34.09 -1.18 -56.14
CA ASN A 35 -33.82 0.04 -55.38
C ASN A 35 -33.39 -0.25 -53.94
N ASN A 36 -33.94 -1.29 -53.30
CA ASN A 36 -33.48 -1.74 -51.99
C ASN A 36 -32.11 -2.45 -52.05
N ALA A 37 -31.76 -3.10 -53.16
CA ALA A 37 -30.44 -3.72 -53.35
C ALA A 37 -29.33 -2.67 -53.56
N ASN A 38 -29.65 -1.51 -54.14
CA ASN A 38 -28.74 -0.36 -54.24
C ASN A 38 -28.52 0.38 -52.91
N LYS A 39 -29.29 0.07 -51.86
CA LYS A 39 -28.88 0.39 -50.50
C LYS A 39 -27.80 -0.61 -50.12
N VAL A 40 -26.55 -0.28 -50.46
CA VAL A 40 -25.37 -0.93 -49.87
C VAL A 40 -25.64 -1.05 -48.39
N VAL A 41 -25.80 -2.27 -47.88
CA VAL A 41 -25.89 -2.50 -46.44
C VAL A 41 -24.51 -2.13 -45.92
N VAL A 42 -24.35 -0.86 -45.56
CA VAL A 42 -23.18 -0.40 -44.83
C VAL A 42 -23.28 -1.14 -43.51
N LEU A 43 -22.60 -2.29 -43.42
CA LEU A 43 -22.38 -2.97 -42.16
C LEU A 43 -21.72 -1.93 -41.28
N GLN A 44 -22.50 -1.30 -40.39
CA GLN A 44 -21.98 -0.33 -39.46
C GLN A 44 -20.92 -1.07 -38.65
N LYS A 45 -19.65 -0.80 -38.95
CA LYS A 45 -18.54 -1.39 -38.20
C LYS A 45 -18.77 -1.01 -36.75
N LYS A 46 -19.21 -1.97 -35.94
CA LYS A 46 -19.49 -1.76 -34.53
C LYS A 46 -18.23 -1.15 -33.93
N LYS A 47 -18.30 0.11 -33.50
CA LYS A 47 -17.15 0.81 -32.92
C LYS A 47 -16.68 -0.04 -31.76
N ARG A 48 -15.52 -0.70 -31.90
CA ARG A 48 -14.99 -1.57 -30.85
C ARG A 48 -14.71 -0.68 -29.66
N ASN A 49 -15.39 -0.92 -28.56
CA ASN A 49 -15.23 -0.09 -27.37
C ASN A 49 -13.93 -0.49 -26.65
N TRP A 50 -12.82 0.16 -27.03
CA TRP A 50 -11.49 -0.08 -26.46
C TRP A 50 -11.39 0.29 -24.97
N TRP A 51 -12.39 0.98 -24.42
CA TRP A 51 -12.44 1.30 -23.00
C TRP A 51 -12.54 0.06 -22.11
N ARG A 52 -13.23 -1.00 -22.54
CA ARG A 52 -13.34 -2.24 -21.75
C ARG A 52 -12.00 -2.97 -21.59
N PRO A 53 -11.26 -3.31 -22.66
CA PRO A 53 -9.94 -3.92 -22.52
C PRO A 53 -8.93 -2.96 -21.87
N LEU A 54 -9.04 -1.65 -22.09
CA LEU A 54 -8.18 -0.66 -21.43
C LEU A 54 -8.41 -0.62 -19.91
N ALA A 55 -9.66 -0.65 -19.46
CA ALA A 55 -10.00 -0.68 -18.05
C ALA A 55 -9.51 -1.97 -17.37
N ILE A 56 -9.61 -3.11 -18.06
CA ILE A 56 -9.07 -4.40 -17.57
C ILE A 56 -7.54 -4.35 -17.49
N ALA A 57 -6.87 -3.83 -18.52
CA ALA A 57 -5.41 -3.70 -18.49
C ALA A 57 -4.95 -2.75 -17.37
N ALA A 58 -5.67 -1.64 -17.15
CA ALA A 58 -5.38 -0.71 -16.07
C ALA A 58 -5.55 -1.35 -14.69
N SER A 59 -6.60 -2.15 -14.46
CA SER A 59 -6.79 -2.83 -13.17
C SER A 59 -5.70 -3.88 -12.92
N VAL A 60 -5.32 -4.65 -13.94
CA VAL A 60 -4.20 -5.59 -13.86
C VAL A 60 -2.89 -4.86 -13.59
N ALA A 61 -2.63 -3.74 -14.28
CA ALA A 61 -1.43 -2.94 -14.07
C ALA A 61 -1.36 -2.38 -12.65
N VAL A 62 -2.47 -1.90 -12.08
CA VAL A 62 -2.52 -1.45 -10.68
C VAL A 62 -2.20 -2.59 -9.72
N LEU A 63 -2.77 -3.78 -9.93
CA LEU A 63 -2.45 -4.95 -9.10
C LEU A 63 -0.98 -5.36 -9.24
N CYS A 64 -0.43 -5.33 -10.45
CA CYS A 64 0.99 -5.57 -10.70
C CYS A 64 1.88 -4.55 -9.98
N LEU A 65 1.53 -3.26 -10.03
CA LEU A 65 2.29 -2.22 -9.35
C LEU A 65 2.26 -2.39 -7.82
N ILE A 66 1.10 -2.72 -7.24
CA ILE A 66 0.96 -2.98 -5.80
C ILE A 66 1.78 -4.22 -5.41
N THR A 67 1.65 -5.32 -6.16
CA THR A 67 2.36 -6.57 -5.87
C THR A 67 3.87 -6.42 -5.99
N ILE A 68 4.37 -5.70 -7.00
CA ILE A 68 5.79 -5.37 -7.14
C ILE A 68 6.24 -4.49 -5.97
N GLY A 69 5.45 -3.50 -5.56
CA GLY A 69 5.78 -2.63 -4.42
C GLY A 69 5.91 -3.40 -3.10
N VAL A 70 4.98 -4.30 -2.82
CA VAL A 70 5.01 -5.16 -1.61
C VAL A 70 6.17 -6.15 -1.68
N TYR A 71 6.40 -6.79 -2.84
CA TYR A 71 7.45 -7.79 -2.99
C TYR A 71 8.87 -7.22 -2.88
N ASN A 72 9.09 -5.97 -3.31
CA ASN A 72 10.40 -5.32 -3.20
C ASN A 72 10.62 -4.61 -1.85
N SER A 73 9.72 -4.77 -0.88
CA SER A 73 9.91 -4.20 0.45
C SER A 73 10.91 -5.03 1.24
N ASN A 74 12.07 -4.46 1.54
CA ASN A 74 13.02 -5.07 2.46
C ASN A 74 12.42 -5.10 3.89
N PRO A 75 12.66 -6.17 4.66
CA PRO A 75 12.17 -6.26 6.02
C PRO A 75 12.79 -5.15 6.88
N THR A 76 11.99 -4.52 7.74
CA THR A 76 12.48 -3.50 8.68
C THR A 76 13.41 -4.12 9.72
N ILE A 77 14.21 -3.30 10.42
CA ILE A 77 15.06 -3.77 11.53
C ILE A 77 14.22 -4.50 12.57
N ASP A 78 13.07 -3.93 12.97
CA ASP A 78 12.15 -4.56 13.93
C ASP A 78 11.67 -5.94 13.47
N GLN A 79 11.34 -6.10 12.17
CA GLN A 79 10.92 -7.38 11.61
C GLN A 79 12.06 -8.41 11.59
N GLN A 80 13.28 -7.96 11.34
CA GLN A 80 14.46 -8.82 11.36
C GLN A 80 14.81 -9.25 12.79
N VAL A 81 14.77 -8.33 13.75
CA VAL A 81 14.95 -8.62 15.19
C VAL A 81 13.86 -9.57 15.69
N ALA A 82 12.59 -9.33 15.37
CA ALA A 82 11.48 -10.20 15.76
C ALA A 82 11.62 -11.63 15.22
N LYS A 83 12.23 -11.80 14.04
CA LYS A 83 12.52 -13.12 13.47
C LYS A 83 13.62 -13.87 14.24
N ILE A 84 14.60 -13.15 14.79
CA ILE A 84 15.71 -13.73 15.57
C ILE A 84 15.26 -14.01 17.01
N SER A 85 14.60 -13.04 17.63
CA SER A 85 14.16 -13.09 19.03
C SER A 85 12.78 -12.44 19.18
N PRO A 86 11.70 -13.23 19.01
CA PRO A 86 10.33 -12.76 19.21
C PRO A 86 10.09 -12.15 20.60
N GLU A 87 10.73 -12.70 21.63
CA GLU A 87 10.57 -12.27 23.02
C GLU A 87 11.06 -10.83 23.21
N VAL A 88 12.27 -10.51 22.74
CA VAL A 88 12.81 -9.14 22.79
C VAL A 88 11.94 -8.14 22.02
N SER A 89 11.40 -8.53 20.86
CA SER A 89 10.49 -7.65 20.10
C SER A 89 9.20 -7.36 20.87
N ASN A 90 8.59 -8.36 21.50
CA ASN A 90 7.42 -8.18 22.34
C ASN A 90 7.71 -7.28 23.56
N THR A 91 8.86 -7.50 24.20
CA THR A 91 9.31 -6.74 25.36
C THR A 91 9.62 -5.28 25.00
N GLN A 92 10.15 -5.01 23.81
CA GLN A 92 10.40 -3.66 23.31
C GLN A 92 9.14 -2.83 23.22
N VAL A 93 8.04 -3.39 22.72
CA VAL A 93 6.75 -2.67 22.63
C VAL A 93 6.27 -2.25 24.02
N TYR A 94 6.32 -3.17 24.98
CA TYR A 94 5.90 -2.92 26.35
C TYR A 94 6.73 -1.82 27.02
N PHE A 95 8.07 -1.94 26.98
CA PHE A 95 8.93 -0.95 27.63
C PHE A 95 8.98 0.39 26.89
N ALA A 96 8.82 0.42 25.56
CA ALA A 96 8.72 1.66 24.82
C ALA A 96 7.53 2.50 25.31
N SER A 97 6.36 1.87 25.50
CA SER A 97 5.18 2.54 26.06
C SER A 97 5.42 3.07 27.47
N LEU A 98 5.97 2.26 28.37
CA LEU A 98 6.25 2.69 29.74
C LEU A 98 7.22 3.87 29.80
N ILE A 99 8.29 3.81 29.00
CA ILE A 99 9.29 4.88 28.95
C ILE A 99 8.68 6.15 28.36
N GLU A 100 7.85 6.03 27.33
CA GLU A 100 7.15 7.18 26.75
C GLU A 100 6.23 7.87 27.76
N ASP A 101 5.44 7.09 28.50
CA ASP A 101 4.55 7.63 29.54
C ASP A 101 5.34 8.35 30.64
N GLN A 102 6.46 7.76 31.07
CA GLN A 102 7.31 8.36 32.09
C GLN A 102 8.04 9.61 31.59
N VAL A 103 8.49 9.63 30.33
CA VAL A 103 9.06 10.82 29.69
C VAL A 103 8.02 11.95 29.64
N LYS A 104 6.77 11.66 29.28
CA LYS A 104 5.69 12.66 29.29
C LYS A 104 5.45 13.23 30.68
N LEU A 105 5.52 12.42 31.73
CA LEU A 105 5.41 12.91 33.11
C LEU A 105 6.54 13.89 33.44
N LEU A 106 7.77 13.56 33.06
CA LEU A 106 8.93 14.44 33.25
C LEU A 106 8.84 15.72 32.43
N GLU A 107 8.37 15.67 31.19
CA GLU A 107 8.20 16.86 30.33
C GLU A 107 7.12 17.82 30.84
N ASN A 108 6.09 17.30 31.52
CA ASN A 108 5.02 18.11 32.11
C ASN A 108 5.40 18.71 33.49
N GLU A 109 6.53 18.31 34.08
CA GLU A 109 6.99 18.87 35.34
C GLU A 109 7.49 20.30 35.14
N SER A 110 6.91 21.24 35.88
CA SER A 110 7.11 22.68 35.68
C SER A 110 8.05 23.32 36.70
N SER A 111 8.51 22.57 37.71
CA SER A 111 9.44 23.09 38.73
C SER A 111 10.79 23.49 38.11
N PRO A 112 11.21 24.77 38.20
CA PRO A 112 12.51 25.22 37.70
C PRO A 112 13.69 24.44 38.28
N GLU A 113 13.56 23.98 39.52
CA GLU A 113 14.57 23.22 40.25
C GLU A 113 14.76 21.80 39.67
N ALA A 114 13.70 21.22 39.09
CA ALA A 114 13.74 19.90 38.45
C ALA A 114 14.25 19.95 37.00
N GLN A 115 14.13 21.10 36.32
CA GLN A 115 14.43 21.20 34.88
C GLN A 115 15.85 20.75 34.51
N LYS A 116 16.85 21.06 35.35
CA LYS A 116 18.22 20.63 35.09
C LYS A 116 18.35 19.10 35.12
N ILE A 117 17.76 18.44 36.11
CA ILE A 117 17.79 16.98 36.25
C ILE A 117 17.02 16.34 35.09
N ILE A 118 15.86 16.88 34.73
CA ILE A 118 15.06 16.41 33.59
C ILE A 118 15.86 16.51 32.29
N SER A 119 16.48 17.66 32.01
CA SER A 119 17.31 17.85 30.82
C SER A 119 18.48 16.86 30.75
N ASP A 120 19.22 16.70 31.85
CA ASP A 120 20.34 15.75 31.94
C ASP A 120 19.86 14.30 31.72
N THR A 121 18.66 13.97 32.21
CA THR A 121 18.01 12.66 32.04
C THR A 121 17.65 12.38 30.59
N MET A 122 17.07 13.36 29.88
CA MET A 122 16.71 13.19 28.47
C MET A 122 17.93 12.94 27.59
N ILE A 123 19.07 13.58 27.89
CA ILE A 123 20.34 13.32 27.21
C ILE A 123 20.80 11.88 27.44
N GLN A 124 20.71 11.38 28.67
CA GLN A 124 21.09 10.01 29.01
C GLN A 124 20.16 8.97 28.36
N LEU A 125 18.85 9.20 28.38
CA LEU A 125 17.87 8.35 27.71
C LEU A 125 18.13 8.24 26.21
N LYS A 126 18.44 9.36 25.54
CA LYS A 126 18.79 9.38 24.12
C LYS A 126 20.06 8.57 23.82
N LYS A 127 21.05 8.63 24.71
CA LYS A 127 22.26 7.79 24.60
C LYS A 127 21.93 6.31 24.74
N LEU A 128 21.09 5.95 25.71
CA LEU A 128 20.65 4.56 25.91
C LEU A 128 19.86 4.04 24.71
N GLU A 129 18.95 4.85 24.15
CA GLU A 129 18.21 4.53 22.93
C GLU A 129 19.13 4.30 21.72
N THR A 130 20.14 5.17 21.55
CA THR A 130 21.13 5.03 20.48
C THR A 130 21.93 3.73 20.63
N ASN A 131 22.33 3.38 21.86
CA ASN A 131 23.00 2.12 22.14
C ASN A 131 22.09 0.92 21.84
N TYR A 132 20.80 1.00 22.15
CA TYR A 132 19.84 -0.07 21.84
C TYR A 132 19.73 -0.32 20.33
N LYS A 133 19.60 0.75 19.52
CA LYS A 133 19.57 0.66 18.05
C LYS A 133 20.84 0.01 17.47
N LYS A 134 21.98 0.26 18.11
CA LYS A 134 23.23 -0.43 17.75
C LYS A 134 23.17 -1.93 18.08
N LEU A 135 22.62 -2.31 19.24
CA LEU A 135 22.44 -3.71 19.60
C LEU A 135 21.49 -4.44 18.64
N GLU A 136 20.40 -3.81 18.17
CA GLU A 136 19.54 -4.37 17.12
C GLU A 136 20.32 -4.66 15.84
N THR A 137 21.18 -3.73 15.44
CA THR A 137 22.04 -3.87 14.26
C THR A 137 23.07 -4.98 14.44
N ASP A 138 23.72 -5.05 15.60
CA ASP A 138 24.70 -6.08 15.94
C ASP A 138 24.05 -7.48 15.99
N LEU A 139 22.80 -7.58 16.46
CA LEU A 139 22.01 -8.81 16.45
C LEU A 139 21.72 -9.28 15.02
N ILE A 140 21.26 -8.36 14.15
CA ILE A 140 20.98 -8.66 12.74
C ILE A 140 22.24 -9.11 12.00
N ASN A 141 23.39 -8.51 12.30
CA ASN A 141 24.67 -8.82 11.67
C ASN A 141 25.29 -10.15 12.13
N GLY A 142 24.61 -10.92 13.00
CA GLY A 142 25.05 -12.24 13.42
C GLY A 142 26.16 -12.21 14.47
N GLY A 143 26.13 -11.23 15.38
CA GLY A 143 26.98 -11.25 16.57
C GLY A 143 26.62 -12.39 17.55
N ASN A 144 27.17 -12.36 18.77
CA ASN A 144 26.79 -13.35 19.78
C ASN A 144 25.39 -13.05 20.32
N ASP A 145 24.36 -13.66 19.74
CA ASP A 145 22.95 -13.43 20.05
C ASP A 145 22.67 -13.41 21.55
N LYS A 146 23.16 -14.40 22.31
CA LYS A 146 22.92 -14.48 23.76
C LYS A 146 23.47 -13.27 24.51
N LEU A 147 24.68 -12.83 24.16
CA LEU A 147 25.29 -11.65 24.79
C LEU A 147 24.58 -10.36 24.37
N ILE A 148 24.19 -10.26 23.11
CA ILE A 148 23.51 -9.07 22.57
C ILE A 148 22.11 -8.93 23.17
N LEU A 149 21.32 -10.02 23.21
CA LEU A 149 20.01 -10.05 23.85
C LEU A 149 20.11 -9.70 25.34
N SER A 150 21.12 -10.21 26.04
CA SER A 150 21.40 -9.81 27.43
C SER A 150 21.68 -8.31 27.55
N ALA A 151 22.47 -7.73 26.64
CA ALA A 151 22.77 -6.31 26.63
C ALA A 151 21.52 -5.46 26.31
N MET A 152 20.63 -5.95 25.44
CA MET A 152 19.35 -5.29 25.13
C MET A 152 18.45 -5.24 26.37
N ILE A 153 18.36 -6.34 27.13
CA ILE A 153 17.62 -6.39 28.40
C ILE A 153 18.22 -5.41 29.41
N ILE A 154 19.54 -5.42 29.58
CA ILE A 154 20.24 -4.50 30.50
C ILE A 154 19.99 -3.05 30.11
N ASN A 155 19.95 -2.74 28.81
CA ASN A 155 19.66 -1.39 28.35
C ASN A 155 18.25 -0.92 28.79
N PHE A 156 17.23 -1.77 28.62
CA PHE A 156 15.87 -1.45 29.12
C PHE A 156 15.85 -1.25 30.63
N GLN A 157 16.47 -2.16 31.39
CA GLN A 157 16.59 -2.04 32.85
C GLN A 157 17.24 -0.70 33.24
N THR A 158 18.36 -0.36 32.59
CA THR A 158 19.07 0.91 32.85
C THR A 158 18.19 2.14 32.58
N ARG A 159 17.35 2.10 31.54
CA ARG A 159 16.42 3.21 31.25
C ARG A 159 15.33 3.33 32.30
N ILE A 160 14.82 2.19 32.79
CA ILE A 160 13.79 2.14 33.84
C ILE A 160 14.37 2.67 35.15
N ASP A 161 15.53 2.15 35.58
CA ASP A 161 16.20 2.56 36.81
C ASP A 161 16.50 4.07 36.79
N LEU A 162 17.01 4.59 35.66
CA LEU A 162 17.26 6.02 35.48
C LEU A 162 15.99 6.85 35.65
N LEU A 163 14.87 6.42 35.05
CA LEU A 163 13.61 7.14 35.14
C LEU A 163 13.04 7.11 36.56
N GLU A 164 13.10 5.97 37.25
CA GLU A 164 12.68 5.81 38.63
C GLU A 164 13.49 6.72 39.57
N ASP A 165 14.81 6.70 39.44
CA ASP A 165 15.71 7.56 40.22
C ASP A 165 15.39 9.05 40.05
N VAL A 166 15.06 9.47 38.83
CA VAL A 166 14.75 10.86 38.51
C VAL A 166 13.40 11.27 39.10
N VAL A 167 12.39 10.40 39.03
CA VAL A 167 11.09 10.63 39.67
C VAL A 167 11.27 10.83 41.18
N ASN A 168 12.01 9.95 41.83
CA ASN A 168 12.28 10.02 43.27
C ASN A 168 13.04 11.31 43.66
N GLN A 169 13.99 11.74 42.83
CA GLN A 169 14.72 12.99 43.05
C GLN A 169 13.80 14.21 42.92
N ILE A 170 12.92 14.23 41.91
CA ILE A 170 11.95 15.31 41.72
C ILE A 170 10.98 15.38 42.90
N GLU A 171 10.46 14.24 43.37
CA GLU A 171 9.59 14.19 44.54
C GLU A 171 10.29 14.71 45.81
N THR A 172 11.55 14.33 46.00
CA THR A 172 12.38 14.82 47.11
C THR A 172 12.54 16.34 47.06
N ILE A 173 12.83 16.91 45.89
CA ILE A 173 12.96 18.37 45.70
C ILE A 173 11.65 19.07 46.04
N LYS A 174 10.51 18.55 45.57
CA LYS A 174 9.18 19.12 45.84
C LYS A 174 8.84 19.09 47.33
N ASN A 175 9.13 17.99 48.01
CA ASN A 175 8.89 17.85 49.45
C ASN A 175 9.75 18.81 50.28
N LEU A 176 11.03 18.95 49.96
CA LEU A 176 11.92 19.89 50.66
C LEU A 176 11.46 21.36 50.52
N LYS A 177 10.89 21.75 49.38
CA LYS A 177 10.30 23.08 49.20
C LYS A 177 9.10 23.32 50.11
N ASN A 178 8.18 22.35 50.21
CA ASN A 178 6.99 22.49 51.06
C ASN A 178 7.35 22.72 52.54
N TYR A 179 8.38 22.03 53.07
CA TYR A 179 8.86 22.25 54.44
C TYR A 179 9.48 23.64 54.66
N ASN A 180 10.12 24.22 53.65
CA ASN A 180 10.73 25.55 53.76
C ASN A 180 9.67 26.66 53.63
N ASP A 181 8.63 26.48 52.81
CA ASP A 181 7.55 27.45 52.63
C ASP A 181 6.64 27.55 53.88
N GLU A 182 6.46 26.47 54.65
CA GLU A 182 5.67 26.49 55.90
C GLU A 182 6.40 27.14 57.09
N ASN A 183 7.73 27.17 57.10
CA ASN A 183 8.53 27.73 58.19
C ASN A 183 8.79 29.25 58.07
N PHE A 184 8.29 29.90 57.02
CA PHE A 184 8.35 31.36 56.82
C PHE A 184 6.98 32.01 57.04
N THR A 185 6.39 31.84 58.23
CA THR A 185 5.41 32.79 58.77
C THR A 185 5.86 33.21 60.16
N ILE A 186 6.55 34.36 60.24
CA ILE A 186 6.75 35.14 61.47
C ILE A 186 6.30 36.56 61.19
#